data_AF-A0A4U0GQS1-F1
#
_entry.id   AF-A0A4U0GQS1-F1
#
_cell.length_a   1.000
_cell.length_b   1.000
_cell.length_c   1.000
_cell.angle_alpha   90.00
_cell.angle_beta   90.00
_cell.angle_gamma   90.00
#
_symmetry.space_group_name_H-M   'P 1'
#
loop_
_entity.id
_entity.type
_entity.pdbx_description
1 polymer ?
#
loop_
_entity_poly.entity_id
_entity_poly.type
_entity_poly.pdbx_seq_one_letter_code
_entity_poly.pdbx_strand_id
1 'polypeptide(L)'
;MSFLKEFKEFAMRGSVVDLAVGVVIGGAFGKIVTSLVNDIIMPPIGYLTGGVDFASLKYVLKDANEAAGTEEVAVGYGNFVNVIIQFLIVAFCIFLVIKGINSLKRKEIEAPPVAPTPSKEEVLLTEIRDLLRDK
;
A
#
# COMPACT_ATOMS: atom_id res chain seq x y z
N MET A 1 -20.73 13.72 29.20
CA MET A 1 -21.91 13.05 28.60
C MET A 1 -21.66 11.54 28.74
N SER A 2 -22.51 10.64 28.23
CA SER A 2 -22.19 9.21 28.28
C SER A 2 -20.98 8.91 27.38
N PHE A 3 -19.97 8.21 27.90
CA PHE A 3 -18.72 7.83 27.20
C PHE A 3 -18.96 7.28 25.78
N LEU A 4 -20.07 6.58 25.56
CA LEU A 4 -20.47 6.05 24.25
C LEU A 4 -20.78 7.13 23.21
N LYS A 5 -21.32 8.29 23.62
CA LYS A 5 -21.55 9.43 22.73
C LYS A 5 -20.23 10.09 22.34
N GLU A 6 -19.34 10.30 23.32
CA GLU A 6 -18.03 10.92 23.11
C GLU A 6 -17.13 10.02 22.23
N PHE A 7 -17.18 8.70 22.44
CA PHE A 7 -16.51 7.73 21.59
C PHE A 7 -17.07 7.70 20.17
N LYS A 8 -18.40 7.75 20.01
CA LYS A 8 -19.04 7.81 18.68
C LYS A 8 -18.64 9.09 17.93
N GLU A 9 -18.66 10.25 18.58
CA GLU A 9 -18.23 11.51 17.96
C GLU A 9 -16.75 11.49 17.59
N PHE A 10 -15.89 10.91 18.43
CA PHE A 10 -14.48 10.72 18.11
C PHE A 10 -14.28 9.78 16.91
N ALA A 11 -14.94 8.62 16.92
CA ALA A 11 -14.83 7.62 15.87
C ALA A 11 -15.41 8.07 14.53
N MET A 12 -16.42 8.95 14.55
CA MET A 12 -17.04 9.52 13.35
C MET A 12 -16.28 10.70 12.76
N ARG A 13 -15.15 11.12 13.34
CA ARG A 13 -14.27 12.12 12.71
C ARG A 13 -13.78 11.54 11.38
N GLY A 14 -14.10 12.19 10.26
CA GLY A 14 -13.77 11.70 8.91
C GLY A 14 -12.30 11.33 8.74
N SER A 15 -11.38 12.12 9.31
CA SER A 15 -9.94 11.82 9.28
C SER A 15 -9.55 10.52 9.98
N VAL A 16 -10.28 10.09 11.01
CA VAL A 16 -10.04 8.83 11.74
C VAL A 16 -10.62 7.65 10.97
N VAL A 17 -11.81 7.82 10.39
CA VAL A 17 -12.46 6.79 9.57
C VAL A 17 -11.63 6.51 8.31
N ASP A 18 -11.21 7.53 7.59
CA ASP A 18 -10.41 7.38 6.36
C ASP A 18 -9.06 6.70 6.63
N LEU A 19 -8.41 7.08 7.74
CA LEU A 19 -7.18 6.44 8.20
C LEU A 19 -7.41 4.96 8.53
N ALA A 20 -8.47 4.64 9.28
CA ALA A 20 -8.80 3.28 9.67
C ALA A 20 -9.09 2.40 8.44
N VAL A 21 -9.86 2.93 7.48
CA VAL A 21 -10.15 2.26 6.21
C VAL A 21 -8.85 2.01 5.42
N GLY A 22 -7.98 3.01 5.32
CA GLY A 22 -6.69 2.90 4.65
C GLY A 22 -5.79 1.81 5.25
N VAL A 23 -5.71 1.72 6.58
CA VAL A 23 -4.90 0.70 7.28
C VAL A 23 -5.48 -0.70 7.07
N VAL A 24 -6.81 -0.87 7.20
CA VAL A 24 -7.47 -2.17 7.02
C VAL A 24 -7.32 -2.67 5.58
N ILE A 25 -7.57 -1.80 4.59
CA ILE A 25 -7.42 -2.15 3.18
C ILE A 25 -5.95 -2.43 2.85
N GLY A 26 -5.02 -1.61 3.35
CA GLY A 26 -3.59 -1.83 3.14
C GLY A 26 -3.11 -3.18 3.68
N GLY A 27 -3.52 -3.55 4.90
CA GLY A 27 -3.22 -4.84 5.49
C GLY A 27 -3.84 -6.03 4.73
N ALA A 28 -5.09 -5.90 4.28
CA ALA A 28 -5.77 -6.93 3.50
C ALA A 28 -5.13 -7.10 2.11
N PHE A 29 -4.82 -6.00 1.42
CA PHE A 29 -4.17 -6.02 0.11
C PHE A 29 -2.78 -6.65 0.17
N GLY A 30 -2.01 -6.36 1.22
CA GLY A 30 -0.72 -7.01 1.47
C GLY A 30 -0.84 -8.54 1.47
N LYS A 31 -1.84 -9.10 2.16
CA LYS A 31 -2.09 -10.56 2.19
C LYS A 31 -2.43 -11.14 0.82
N ILE A 32 -3.21 -10.43 0.01
CA ILE A 32 -3.55 -10.85 -1.35
C ILE A 32 -2.27 -10.98 -2.18
N VAL A 33 -1.37 -9.99 -2.08
CA VAL A 33 -0.09 -10.05 -2.81
C VAL A 33 0.80 -11.15 -2.25
N THR A 34 0.88 -11.33 -0.92
CA THR A 34 1.61 -12.45 -0.31
C THR A 34 1.17 -13.80 -0.89
N SER A 35 -0.15 -14.03 -0.94
CA SER A 35 -0.74 -15.28 -1.46
C SER A 35 -0.46 -15.46 -2.95
N LEU A 36 -0.56 -14.39 -3.76
CA LEU A 36 -0.18 -14.47 -5.17
C LEU A 36 1.28 -14.91 -5.35
N VAL A 37 2.19 -14.41 -4.53
CA VAL A 37 3.61 -14.78 -4.63
C VAL A 37 3.82 -16.22 -4.14
N ASN A 38 3.40 -16.53 -2.92
CA ASN A 38 3.67 -17.82 -2.29
C ASN A 38 2.89 -18.98 -2.90
N ASP A 39 1.63 -18.76 -3.26
CA ASP A 39 0.72 -19.84 -3.64
C ASP A 39 0.61 -20.01 -5.16
N ILE A 40 0.96 -18.99 -5.95
CA ILE A 40 0.82 -19.01 -7.43
C ILE A 40 2.17 -18.90 -8.13
N ILE A 41 3.05 -17.98 -7.72
CA ILE A 41 4.32 -17.74 -8.41
C ILE A 41 5.42 -18.72 -7.95
N MET A 42 5.50 -18.98 -6.64
CA MET A 42 6.55 -19.84 -6.07
C MET A 42 6.43 -21.32 -6.45
N PRO A 43 5.25 -21.97 -6.53
CA PRO A 43 5.20 -23.40 -6.84
C PRO A 43 5.75 -23.77 -8.22
N PRO A 44 5.47 -23.02 -9.31
CA PRO A 44 6.15 -23.24 -10.60
C PRO A 44 7.66 -23.02 -10.53
N ILE A 45 8.12 -22.00 -9.80
CA ILE A 45 9.55 -21.70 -9.64
C ILE A 45 10.25 -22.83 -8.87
N GLY A 46 9.66 -23.30 -7.77
CA GLY A 46 10.16 -24.43 -6.97
C GLY A 46 10.14 -25.76 -7.74
N TYR A 47 9.14 -25.95 -8.62
CA TYR A 47 9.10 -27.10 -9.51
C TYR A 47 10.26 -27.06 -10.53
N LEU A 48 10.53 -25.90 -11.13
CA LEU A 48 11.63 -25.73 -12.09
C LEU A 48 13.02 -25.88 -11.47
N THR A 49 13.18 -25.61 -10.18
CA THR A 49 14.44 -25.81 -9.46
C THR A 49 14.61 -27.20 -8.85
N GLY A 50 13.76 -28.16 -9.26
CA GLY A 50 13.90 -29.56 -8.89
C GLY A 50 13.16 -29.96 -7.62
N GLY A 51 12.09 -29.24 -7.26
CA GLY A 51 11.29 -29.52 -6.05
C GLY A 51 11.88 -28.95 -4.77
N VAL A 52 12.88 -28.08 -4.88
CA VAL A 52 13.41 -27.33 -3.75
C VAL A 52 12.42 -26.23 -3.43
N ASP A 53 11.70 -26.37 -2.31
CA ASP A 53 10.98 -25.26 -1.74
C ASP A 53 12.01 -24.20 -1.33
N PHE A 54 12.06 -23.10 -2.08
CA PHE A 54 12.96 -21.99 -1.79
C PHE A 54 12.77 -21.46 -0.38
N ALA A 55 11.59 -21.57 0.23
CA ALA A 55 11.38 -21.19 1.62
C ALA A 55 12.14 -22.10 2.60
N SER A 56 12.39 -23.36 2.23
CA SER A 56 13.09 -24.37 3.01
C SER A 56 14.62 -24.33 2.87
N LEU A 57 15.14 -23.49 1.97
CA LEU A 57 16.58 -23.29 1.82
C LEU A 57 17.17 -22.63 3.06
N LYS A 58 17.90 -23.43 3.81
CA LYS A 58 18.58 -23.01 5.04
C LYS A 58 20.02 -23.50 5.04
N TYR A 59 20.92 -22.67 5.58
CA TYR A 59 22.29 -23.06 5.86
C TYR A 59 22.39 -23.42 7.34
N VAL A 60 22.60 -24.70 7.63
CA VAL A 60 22.68 -25.21 9.00
C VAL A 60 24.06 -24.86 9.56
N LEU A 61 24.07 -24.03 10.60
CA LEU A 61 25.29 -23.64 11.32
C LEU A 61 25.62 -24.64 12.44
N LYS A 62 24.59 -25.23 13.03
CA LYS A 62 24.71 -26.28 14.04
C LYS A 62 23.55 -27.27 13.89
N ASP A 63 23.90 -28.53 13.65
CA ASP A 63 22.93 -29.61 13.57
C ASP A 63 22.17 -29.77 14.89
N ALA A 64 20.88 -30.08 14.80
CA ALA A 64 20.10 -30.48 15.96
C ALA A 64 20.72 -31.73 16.58
N ASN A 65 20.80 -31.74 17.90
CA ASN A 65 21.18 -32.93 18.66
C ASN A 65 20.02 -33.28 19.59
N GLU A 66 19.18 -34.22 19.13
CA GLU A 66 17.99 -34.68 19.86
C GLU A 66 18.35 -35.30 21.22
N ALA A 67 19.55 -35.90 21.35
CA ALA A 67 20.01 -36.48 22.61
C ALA A 67 20.42 -35.41 23.66
N ALA A 68 20.72 -34.19 23.22
CA ALA A 68 21.10 -33.07 24.09
C ALA A 68 20.00 -32.00 24.23
N GLY A 69 18.84 -32.20 23.58
CA GLY A 69 17.74 -31.23 23.57
C GLY A 69 18.08 -29.89 22.90
N THR A 70 19.11 -29.84 22.05
CA THR A 70 19.51 -28.61 21.36
C THR A 70 18.85 -28.52 19.99
N GLU A 71 18.08 -27.45 19.78
CA GLU A 71 17.46 -27.10 18.51
C GLU A 71 18.50 -26.78 17.42
N GLU A 72 18.11 -27.03 16.17
CA GLU A 72 18.89 -26.69 14.99
C GLU A 72 19.08 -25.17 14.91
N VAL A 73 20.32 -24.71 14.72
CA VAL A 73 20.59 -23.30 14.41
C VAL A 73 20.90 -23.21 12.93
N ALA A 74 19.97 -22.67 12.16
CA ALA A 74 20.11 -22.52 10.72
C ALA A 74 19.73 -21.10 10.26
N VAL A 75 20.44 -20.60 9.26
CA VAL A 75 20.10 -19.36 8.56
C VAL A 75 19.22 -19.70 7.37
N GLY A 76 17.93 -19.41 7.49
CA GLY A 76 16.95 -19.54 6.41
C GLY A 76 17.07 -18.43 5.37
N TYR A 77 18.11 -18.48 4.53
CA TYR A 77 18.31 -17.49 3.46
C TYR A 77 17.24 -17.57 2.38
N GLY A 78 16.63 -18.75 2.21
CA GLY A 78 15.54 -18.99 1.29
C GLY A 78 14.32 -18.11 1.53
N ASN A 79 13.87 -18.05 2.79
CA ASN A 79 12.76 -17.19 3.19
C ASN A 79 13.09 -15.70 2.99
N PHE A 80 14.33 -15.28 3.23
CA PHE A 80 14.75 -13.91 3.00
C PHE A 80 14.64 -13.50 1.52
N VAL A 81 15.08 -14.37 0.61
CA VAL A 81 14.92 -14.14 -0.84
C VAL A 81 13.44 -14.08 -1.23
N ASN A 82 12.59 -14.93 -0.65
CA ASN A 82 11.14 -14.88 -0.87
C ASN A 82 10.57 -13.50 -0.47
N VAL A 83 10.88 -13.03 0.73
CA VAL A 83 10.42 -11.71 1.21
C VAL A 83 10.88 -10.57 0.29
N ILE A 84 12.09 -10.63 -0.25
CA ILE A 84 12.57 -9.64 -1.24
C ILE A 84 11.74 -9.70 -2.53
N ILE A 85 11.53 -10.89 -3.09
CA ILE A 85 10.73 -11.07 -4.31
C ILE A 85 9.30 -10.55 -4.09
N GLN A 86 8.70 -10.90 -2.96
CA GLN A 86 7.39 -10.42 -2.57
C GLN A 86 7.34 -8.89 -2.49
N PHE A 87 8.32 -8.26 -1.84
CA PHE A 87 8.40 -6.81 -1.75
C PHE A 87 8.51 -6.16 -3.14
N LEU A 88 9.32 -6.70 -4.05
CA LEU A 88 9.44 -6.20 -5.42
C LEU A 88 8.13 -6.30 -6.19
N ILE A 89 7.39 -7.40 -6.04
CA ILE A 89 6.08 -7.59 -6.68
C ILE A 89 5.05 -6.62 -6.10
N VAL A 90 4.98 -6.47 -4.78
CA VAL A 90 4.10 -5.47 -4.14
C VAL A 90 4.42 -4.07 -4.65
N ALA A 91 5.69 -3.69 -4.67
CA ALA A 91 6.14 -2.38 -5.14
C ALA A 91 5.76 -2.16 -6.62
N PHE A 92 5.92 -3.18 -7.46
CA PHE A 92 5.53 -3.14 -8.86
C PHE A 92 4.01 -2.99 -9.04
N CYS A 93 3.20 -3.73 -8.28
CA CYS A 93 1.75 -3.60 -8.28
C CYS A 93 1.29 -2.20 -7.88
N ILE A 94 1.85 -1.65 -6.79
CA ILE A 94 1.57 -0.28 -6.33
C ILE A 94 1.97 0.74 -7.42
N PHE A 95 3.13 0.55 -8.04
CA PHE A 95 3.58 1.38 -9.15
C PHE A 95 2.60 1.37 -10.33
N LEU A 96 2.09 0.20 -10.72
CA LEU A 96 1.08 0.09 -11.78
C LEU A 96 -0.22 0.81 -11.43
N VAL A 97 -0.70 0.70 -10.18
CA VAL A 97 -1.89 1.41 -9.71
C VAL A 97 -1.68 2.92 -9.75
N ILE A 98 -0.56 3.42 -9.22
CA ILE A 98 -0.22 4.85 -9.24
C ILE A 98 -0.10 5.34 -10.68
N LYS A 99 0.55 4.58 -11.56
CA LYS A 99 0.65 4.88 -13.00
C LYS A 99 -0.72 4.94 -13.66
N GLY A 100 -1.62 4.01 -13.33
CA GLY A 100 -3.00 4.00 -13.81
C GLY A 100 -3.77 5.25 -13.37
N ILE A 101 -3.72 5.60 -12.09
CA ILE A 101 -4.36 6.81 -11.55
C ILE A 101 -3.79 8.06 -12.20
N ASN A 102 -2.46 8.16 -12.33
CA ASN A 102 -1.80 9.29 -12.99
C ASN A 102 -2.15 9.38 -14.48
N SER A 103 -2.32 8.25 -15.17
CA SER A 103 -2.75 8.21 -16.56
C SER A 103 -4.21 8.68 -16.72
N LEU A 104 -5.09 8.34 -15.79
CA LEU A 104 -6.50 8.78 -15.80
C LEU A 104 -6.62 10.27 -15.47
N LYS A 105 -5.89 10.75 -14.46
CA LYS A 105 -5.81 12.19 -14.14
C LYS A 105 -5.23 13.01 -15.28
N ARG A 106 -4.24 12.48 -16.00
CA ARG A 106 -3.69 13.13 -17.19
C ARG A 106 -4.70 13.23 -18.33
N LYS A 107 -5.63 12.28 -18.43
CA LYS A 107 -6.71 12.28 -19.42
C LYS A 107 -7.82 13.30 -19.11
N GLU A 108 -8.01 13.68 -17.85
CA GLU A 108 -8.85 14.83 -17.46
C GLU A 108 -8.21 16.20 -17.80
N ILE A 109 -6.88 16.27 -17.95
CA ILE A 109 -6.14 17.50 -18.28
C ILE A 109 -6.12 17.78 -19.80
N GLU A 110 -6.55 16.83 -20.64
CA GLU A 110 -6.70 17.03 -22.10
C GLU A 110 -8.07 17.59 -22.53
N ALA A 111 -8.99 17.82 -21.60
CA ALA A 111 -10.02 18.82 -21.85
C ALA A 111 -9.30 20.18 -21.88
N PRO A 112 -9.51 21.04 -22.91
CA PRO A 112 -8.91 22.37 -22.91
C PRO A 112 -9.21 23.02 -21.56
N PRO A 113 -8.22 23.63 -20.89
CA PRO A 113 -8.42 24.17 -19.56
C PRO A 113 -9.63 25.09 -19.64
N VAL A 114 -10.74 24.67 -19.05
CA VAL A 114 -11.82 25.59 -18.77
C VAL A 114 -11.14 26.57 -17.83
N ALA A 115 -10.88 27.78 -18.34
CA ALA A 115 -10.28 28.84 -17.56
C ALA A 115 -10.95 28.83 -16.19
N PRO A 116 -10.19 28.78 -15.09
CA PRO A 116 -10.77 28.62 -13.76
C PRO A 116 -11.88 29.64 -13.63
N THR A 117 -13.13 29.17 -13.49
CA THR A 117 -14.22 30.06 -13.18
C THR A 117 -13.83 30.72 -11.86
N PRO A 118 -13.67 32.05 -11.83
CA PRO A 118 -13.16 32.72 -10.66
C PRO A 118 -14.02 32.32 -9.45
N SER A 119 -13.36 32.01 -8.34
CA SER A 119 -14.04 31.68 -7.11
C SER A 119 -14.96 32.84 -6.71
N LYS A 120 -16.02 32.58 -5.95
CA LYS A 120 -16.93 33.65 -5.51
C LYS A 120 -16.18 34.78 -4.80
N GLU A 121 -15.09 34.45 -4.10
CA GLU A 121 -14.21 35.42 -3.47
C GLU A 121 -13.43 36.23 -4.51
N GLU A 122 -12.86 35.59 -5.54
CA GLU A 122 -12.18 36.29 -6.64
C GLU A 122 -13.13 37.20 -7.43
N VAL A 123 -14.38 36.79 -7.63
CA VAL A 123 -15.42 37.62 -8.25
C VAL A 123 -15.73 38.84 -7.38
N LEU A 124 -16.00 38.63 -6.09
CA LEU A 124 -16.27 39.73 -5.15
C LEU A 124 -15.08 40.69 -5.04
N LEU A 125 -13.85 40.18 -5.03
CA LEU A 125 -12.64 41.02 -5.02
C LEU A 125 -12.47 41.80 -6.32
N THR A 126 -12.87 41.23 -7.46
CA THR A 126 -12.87 41.94 -8.75
C THR A 126 -13.91 43.06 -8.76
N GLU A 127 -15.11 42.81 -8.25
CA GLU A 127 -16.17 43.81 -8.09
C GLU A 127 -15.74 44.93 -7.13
N ILE A 128 -15.13 44.58 -5.98
CA ILE A 128 -14.62 45.57 -5.02
C ILE A 128 -13.52 46.44 -5.66
N ARG A 129 -12.59 45.84 -6.41
CA ARG A 129 -11.54 46.58 -7.13
C ARG A 129 -12.15 47.59 -8.12
N ASP A 130 -13.14 47.15 -8.90
CA ASP A 130 -13.74 47.99 -9.93
C ASP A 130 -14.56 49.13 -9.30
N LEU A 131 -15.28 48.87 -8.20
CA LEU A 131 -15.98 49.89 -7.40
C LEU A 131 -15.02 50.91 -6.75
N LEU A 132 -13.80 50.50 -6.39
CA LEU A 132 -12.77 51.39 -5.86
C LEU A 132 -12.06 52.21 -6.94
N ARG A 133 -11.98 51.71 -8.18
CA ARG A 133 -11.39 52.43 -9.31
C ARG A 133 -12.29 53.55 -9.82
N ASP A 134 -13.61 53.36 -9.72
CA ASP A 134 -14.61 54.32 -10.17
C ASP A 134 -14.89 55.45 -9.14
N LYS A 135 -14.08 55.53 -8.07
CA LYS A 135 -14.21 56.48 -6.96
C LYS A 135 -12.97 57.36 -6.83
#